data_AF-A0AAU4YRX2-F1
#
_entry.id   AF-A0AAU4YRX2-F1
#
_cell.length_a   1.000
_cell.length_b   1.000
_cell.length_c   1.000
_cell.angle_alpha   90.00
_cell.angle_beta   90.00
_cell.angle_gamma   90.00
#
_symmetry.space_group_name_H-M   'P 1'
#
loop_
_entity.id
_entity.type
_entity.pdbx_description
1 polymer ?
#
loop_
_entity_poly.entity_id
_entity_poly.type
_entity_poly.pdbx_seq_one_letter_code
_entity_poly.pdbx_strand_id
1 'polypeptide(L)'
;MTDIDTTAFFGAILKTIASTRNHGTDQDAYASGVVEPTARIRAVEKEVGDRRLTPTEAEEVLGLLGTTLRTKRTPDEEREYYLQYIEKVSGISRASLGVSGW
;
A
#
# COMPACT_ATOMS: atom_id res chain seq x y z
N MET A 1 18.80 -8.58 5.43
CA MET A 1 17.35 -8.45 5.64
C MET A 1 17.12 -7.12 6.32
N THR A 2 16.58 -6.15 5.60
CA THR A 2 16.15 -4.88 6.19
C THR A 2 14.94 -5.16 7.07
N ASP A 3 15.01 -4.75 8.32
CA ASP A 3 13.92 -4.90 9.28
C ASP A 3 12.82 -3.90 8.89
N ILE A 4 11.64 -4.38 8.51
CA ILE A 4 10.53 -3.49 8.13
C ILE A 4 9.99 -2.85 9.39
N ASP A 5 10.04 -1.52 9.48
CA ASP A 5 9.32 -0.80 10.51
C ASP A 5 7.82 -0.91 10.21
N THR A 6 7.16 -1.81 10.95
CA THR A 6 5.76 -2.19 10.73
C THR A 6 4.81 -1.02 10.97
N THR A 7 5.09 -0.19 11.98
CA THR A 7 4.25 0.99 12.29
C THR A 7 4.43 2.05 11.21
N ALA A 8 5.67 2.35 10.83
CA ALA A 8 5.95 3.30 9.78
C ALA A 8 5.39 2.84 8.42
N PHE A 9 5.44 1.53 8.14
CA PHE A 9 4.87 0.93 6.93
C PHE A 9 3.37 1.18 6.83
N PHE A 10 2.56 0.70 7.78
CA PHE A 10 1.11 0.90 7.72
C PHE A 10 0.73 2.37 7.75
N GLY A 11 1.42 3.18 8.56
CA GLY A 11 1.23 4.62 8.59
C GLY A 11 1.45 5.27 7.22
N ALA A 12 2.50 4.89 6.50
CA ALA A 12 2.79 5.38 5.16
C ALA A 12 1.75 4.92 4.13
N ILE A 13 1.37 3.63 4.14
CA ILE A 13 0.34 3.08 3.24
C ILE A 13 -0.98 3.84 3.37
N LEU A 14 -1.47 3.98 4.60
CA LEU A 14 -2.78 4.60 4.87
C LEU A 14 -2.76 6.10 4.59
N LYS A 15 -1.65 6.78 4.90
CA LYS A 15 -1.44 8.19 4.55
C LYS A 15 -1.48 8.38 3.03
N THR A 16 -0.80 7.52 2.27
CA THR A 16 -0.84 7.56 0.81
C THR A 16 -2.27 7.43 0.31
N ILE A 17 -3.01 6.39 0.73
CA ILE A 17 -4.41 6.17 0.30
C ILE A 17 -5.28 7.40 0.57
N ALA A 18 -5.15 8.01 1.76
CA ALA A 18 -5.92 9.17 2.15
C ALA A 18 -5.53 10.45 1.39
N SER A 19 -4.26 10.61 1.05
CA SER A 19 -3.72 11.80 0.38
C SER A 19 -3.92 11.75 -1.13
N THR A 20 -4.04 10.56 -1.72
CA THR A 20 -4.25 10.40 -3.17
C THR A 20 -5.69 10.69 -3.55
N ARG A 21 -5.87 11.65 -4.47
CA ARG A 21 -7.18 12.02 -5.02
C ARG A 21 -7.75 10.87 -5.85
N ASN A 22 -9.06 10.65 -5.75
CA ASN A 22 -9.79 9.79 -6.69
C ASN A 22 -10.16 10.59 -7.94
N HIS A 23 -9.74 10.13 -9.12
CA HIS A 23 -10.10 10.69 -10.42
C HIS A 23 -11.14 9.84 -11.16
N GLY A 24 -11.57 8.71 -10.60
CA GLY A 24 -12.67 7.89 -11.13
C GLY A 24 -14.04 8.40 -10.68
N THR A 25 -15.06 8.20 -11.53
CA THR A 25 -16.47 8.53 -11.23
C THR A 25 -17.34 7.31 -10.99
N ASP A 26 -16.80 6.11 -11.20
CA ASP A 26 -17.50 4.83 -11.02
C ASP A 26 -17.50 4.43 -9.54
N GLN A 27 -18.70 4.34 -8.96
CA GLN A 27 -18.88 4.05 -7.54
C GLN A 27 -18.65 2.57 -7.20
N ASP A 28 -19.00 1.65 -8.09
CA ASP A 28 -18.82 0.21 -7.87
C ASP A 28 -17.33 -0.15 -7.98
N ALA A 29 -16.64 0.46 -8.94
CA ALA A 29 -15.19 0.38 -9.04
C ALA A 29 -14.52 1.00 -7.80
N TYR A 30 -15.03 2.10 -7.26
CA TYR A 30 -14.49 2.69 -6.03
C TYR A 30 -14.69 1.79 -4.80
N ALA A 31 -15.86 1.18 -4.65
CA ALA A 31 -16.14 0.27 -3.55
C ALA A 31 -15.18 -0.93 -3.57
N SER A 32 -15.16 -1.66 -4.68
CA SER A 32 -14.32 -2.86 -4.84
C SER A 32 -12.82 -2.57 -4.95
N GLY A 33 -12.45 -1.43 -5.52
CA GLY A 33 -11.06 -1.10 -5.84
C GLY A 33 -10.37 -0.13 -4.87
N VAL A 34 -11.10 0.48 -3.92
CA VAL A 34 -10.53 1.37 -2.89
C VAL A 34 -11.02 1.00 -1.50
N VAL A 35 -12.34 0.90 -1.29
CA VAL A 35 -12.91 0.68 0.05
C VAL A 35 -12.55 -0.70 0.57
N GLU A 36 -12.83 -1.75 -0.21
CA GLU A 36 -12.51 -3.13 0.16
C GLU A 36 -11.00 -3.36 0.38
N PRO A 37 -10.09 -2.93 -0.52
CA PRO A 37 -8.65 -3.04 -0.28
C PRO A 37 -8.19 -2.29 0.96
N THR A 38 -8.70 -1.09 1.20
CA THR A 38 -8.36 -0.31 2.40
C THR A 38 -8.83 -1.02 3.68
N ALA A 39 -10.02 -1.61 3.66
CA ALA A 39 -10.52 -2.41 4.77
C ALA A 39 -9.65 -3.65 5.02
N ARG A 40 -9.20 -4.33 3.96
CA ARG A 40 -8.27 -5.46 4.08
C ARG A 40 -6.92 -5.03 4.66
N ILE A 41 -6.34 -3.91 4.21
CA ILE A 41 -5.10 -3.36 4.77
C ILE A 41 -5.24 -3.13 6.29
N ARG A 42 -6.36 -2.55 6.74
CA ARG A 42 -6.66 -2.36 8.16
C ARG A 42 -6.83 -3.67 8.92
N ALA A 43 -7.42 -4.69 8.29
CA ALA A 43 -7.51 -6.02 8.89
C ALA A 43 -6.13 -6.64 9.08
N VAL A 44 -5.26 -6.57 8.08
CA VAL A 44 -3.87 -7.05 8.17
C VAL A 44 -3.10 -6.27 9.25
N GLU A 45 -3.21 -4.93 9.31
CA GLU A 45 -2.63 -4.11 10.38
C GLU A 45 -3.02 -4.61 11.78
N LYS A 46 -4.31 -4.96 11.96
CA LYS A 46 -4.84 -5.49 13.22
C LYS A 46 -4.36 -6.93 13.50
N GLU A 47 -4.32 -7.79 12.49
CA GLU A 47 -3.81 -9.17 12.59
C GLU A 47 -2.30 -9.21 12.89
N VAL A 48 -1.57 -8.18 12.43
CA VAL A 48 -0.16 -7.98 12.73
C VAL A 48 0.01 -7.50 14.17
N GLY A 49 -0.71 -6.45 14.57
CA GLY A 49 -0.54 -5.86 15.90
C GLY A 49 0.91 -5.41 16.12
N ASP A 50 1.52 -5.81 17.23
CA ASP A 50 2.89 -5.41 17.60
C ASP A 50 3.97 -6.32 16.99
N ARG A 51 3.58 -7.36 16.25
CA ARG A 51 4.56 -8.27 15.63
C ARG A 51 5.19 -7.64 14.40
N ARG A 52 6.34 -8.17 14.00
CA ARG A 52 6.98 -7.76 12.75
C ARG A 52 6.19 -8.26 11.54
N LEU A 53 6.02 -7.36 10.58
CA LEU A 53 5.48 -7.68 9.27
C LEU A 53 6.41 -8.66 8.55
N THR A 54 5.84 -9.74 8.01
CA THR A 54 6.57 -10.66 7.14
C THR A 54 6.68 -10.09 5.73
N PRO A 55 7.66 -10.53 4.91
CA PRO A 55 7.77 -10.11 3.52
C PRO A 55 6.49 -10.38 2.71
N THR A 56 5.84 -11.53 2.92
CA THR A 56 4.59 -11.90 2.23
C THR A 56 3.43 -10.99 2.59
N GLU A 57 3.29 -10.59 3.85
CA GLU A 57 2.26 -9.62 4.27
C GLU A 57 2.52 -8.24 3.72
N ALA A 58 3.80 -7.84 3.65
CA ALA A 58 4.18 -6.58 3.03
C ALA A 58 3.86 -6.55 1.53
N GLU A 59 4.10 -7.66 0.84
CA GLU A 59 3.72 -7.85 -0.56
C GLU A 59 2.18 -7.80 -0.74
N GLU A 60 1.41 -8.47 0.12
CA GLU A 60 -0.06 -8.39 0.11
C GLU A 60 -0.53 -6.93 0.24
N VAL A 61 -0.01 -6.20 1.22
CA VAL A 61 -0.41 -4.81 1.49
C VAL A 61 -0.01 -3.87 0.35
N LEU A 62 1.20 -4.00 -0.20
CA LEU A 62 1.61 -3.25 -1.38
C LEU A 62 0.73 -3.58 -2.59
N GLY A 63 0.28 -4.84 -2.68
CA GLY A 63 -0.64 -5.29 -3.69
C GLY A 63 -1.98 -4.57 -3.66
N LEU A 64 -2.57 -4.50 -2.45
CA LEU A 64 -3.81 -3.79 -2.17
C LEU A 64 -3.69 -2.28 -2.41
N LEU A 65 -2.53 -1.69 -2.04
CA LEU A 65 -2.24 -0.29 -2.33
C LEU A 65 -2.22 -0.03 -3.84
N GLY A 66 -1.52 -0.87 -4.62
CA GLY A 66 -1.45 -0.67 -6.06
C GLY A 66 -2.80 -0.81 -6.76
N THR A 67 -3.67 -1.72 -6.30
CA THR A 67 -5.08 -1.77 -6.73
C THR A 67 -5.80 -0.45 -6.42
N THR A 68 -5.62 0.07 -5.20
CA THR A 68 -6.21 1.36 -4.80
C THR A 68 -5.77 2.51 -5.70
N LEU A 69 -4.47 2.63 -5.96
CA LEU A 69 -3.92 3.72 -6.78
C LEU A 69 -4.37 3.63 -8.24
N ARG A 70 -4.44 2.40 -8.81
CA ARG A 70 -4.97 2.18 -10.17
C ARG A 70 -6.44 2.53 -10.26
N THR A 71 -7.26 2.10 -9.30
CA THR A 71 -8.70 2.43 -9.26
C THR A 71 -8.92 3.94 -9.16
N LYS A 72 -8.10 4.64 -8.36
CA LYS A 72 -8.11 6.11 -8.27
C LYS A 72 -7.62 6.82 -9.53
N ARG A 73 -7.11 6.09 -10.53
CA ARG A 73 -6.47 6.58 -11.75
C ARG A 73 -5.30 7.52 -11.43
N THR A 74 -4.52 7.16 -10.42
CA THR A 74 -3.32 7.90 -10.01
C THR A 74 -2.30 7.85 -11.17
N PRO A 75 -1.66 8.96 -11.57
CA PRO A 75 -0.60 8.93 -12.57
C PRO A 75 0.60 8.06 -12.16
N ASP A 76 1.30 7.46 -13.13
CA ASP A 76 2.42 6.54 -12.83
C ASP A 76 3.54 7.22 -12.03
N GLU A 77 3.89 8.47 -12.37
CA GLU A 77 4.90 9.25 -11.65
C GLU A 77 4.53 9.48 -10.18
N GLU A 78 3.25 9.76 -9.91
CA GLU A 78 2.76 9.95 -8.55
C GLU A 78 2.73 8.61 -7.78
N ARG A 79 2.37 7.50 -8.45
CA ARG A 79 2.45 6.16 -7.84
C ARG A 79 3.87 5.83 -7.42
N GLU A 80 4.83 6.02 -8.32
CA GLU A 80 6.24 5.72 -8.02
C GLU A 80 6.78 6.62 -6.91
N TYR A 81 6.40 7.90 -6.87
CA TYR A 81 6.73 8.79 -5.76
C TYR A 81 6.26 8.22 -4.40
N TYR A 82 5.01 7.76 -4.31
CA TYR A 82 4.50 7.19 -3.07
C TYR A 82 5.20 5.89 -2.69
N LEU A 83 5.52 5.03 -3.67
CA LEU A 83 6.21 3.77 -3.41
C LEU A 83 7.63 4.03 -2.89
N GLN A 84 8.37 4.96 -3.48
CA GLN A 84 9.69 5.38 -2.98
C GLN A 84 9.61 6.01 -1.59
N TYR A 85 8.56 6.80 -1.33
CA TYR A 85 8.31 7.33 0.01
C TYR A 85 8.11 6.21 1.03
N ILE A 86 7.28 5.20 0.74
CA ILE A 86 7.03 4.05 1.61
C ILE A 86 8.33 3.27 1.86
N GLU A 87 9.09 2.96 0.80
CA GLU A 87 10.41 2.29 0.91
C GLU A 87 11.34 3.03 1.86
N LYS A 88 11.44 4.36 1.70
CA LYS A 88 12.31 5.20 2.51
C LYS A 88 11.90 5.23 3.98
N VAL A 89 10.61 5.36 4.29
CA VAL A 89 10.16 5.55 5.69
C VAL A 89 10.02 4.25 6.46
N SER A 90 9.71 3.14 5.81
CA SER A 90 9.53 1.86 6.48
C SER A 90 10.74 0.93 6.38
N GLY A 91 11.78 1.34 5.65
CA GLY A 91 12.98 0.53 5.43
C GLY A 91 12.75 -0.69 4.53
N ILE A 92 11.62 -0.76 3.83
CA ILE A 92 11.31 -1.87 2.93
C ILE A 92 11.99 -1.67 1.57
N SER A 93 12.40 -2.76 0.92
CA SER A 93 12.92 -2.75 -0.44
C SER A 93 12.01 -3.60 -1.32
N ARG A 94 11.27 -3.00 -2.27
CA ARG A 94 10.39 -3.76 -3.19
C ARG A 94 11.19 -4.78 -4.01
N ALA A 95 12.45 -4.47 -4.35
CA ALA A 95 13.35 -5.39 -5.04
C ALA A 95 13.62 -6.68 -4.24
N SER A 96 13.57 -6.61 -2.91
CA SER A 96 13.75 -7.79 -2.04
C SER A 96 12.47 -8.62 -1.85
N LEU A 97 11.31 -8.10 -2.25
CA LEU A 97 10.01 -8.77 -2.13
C LEU A 97 9.61 -9.53 -3.40
N GLY A 98 10.43 -9.53 -4.46
CA GLY A 98 10.06 -10.16 -5.74
C GLY A 98 8.99 -9.37 -6.53
N VAL A 99 8.61 -8.20 -6.03
CA VAL A 99 7.58 -7.33 -6.59
C VAL A 99 8.13 -6.62 -7.82
N SER A 100 8.02 -7.27 -8.99
CA SER A 100 8.54 -6.78 -10.28
C SER A 100 7.40 -6.23 -11.15
N GLY A 101 7.38 -4.91 -11.40
CA GLY A 101 6.47 -4.25 -12.33
C GLY A 101 5.11 -3.84 -11.73
N TRP A 102 4.90 -2.54 -11.56
CA TRP A 102 3.64 -1.90 -11.17
C TRP A 102 3.33 -0.72 -12.08
#